data_AF-X6N4K9-F1
#
_entry.id   AF-X6N4K9-F1
#
_cell.length_a   1.000
_cell.length_b   1.000
_cell.length_c   1.000
_cell.angle_alpha   90.00
_cell.angle_beta   90.00
_cell.angle_gamma   90.00
#
_symmetry.space_group_name_H-M   'P 1'
#
loop_
_entity.id
_entity.type
_entity.pdbx_description
1 polymer ?
#
loop_
_entity_poly.entity_id
_entity_poly.type
_entity_poly.pdbx_seq_one_letter_code
_entity_poly.pdbx_strand_id
1 'polypeptide(L)'
;FKLNNKKNDFYNLINLVNKGCIDLDNELNLCTKFLKLDSRNCFVFVYFYFFATLIVKCNVYQKIKCIKVHCWDYRRFIVEKANVPLTKELNYTTQLLTKDFSNGSAWHYRSTLLAKIYSDDHSKMISKIVEELEFAWNAFYTEPDDQSTWLYHRWLLGKDGFTTMARLSDTSQKWVQSQITGFHQLPLSVLIREYEKTQELLSDEPNARWALLTSAVLMRALHQRGHVIVQASHRCTLIFDQLIQLDPMRKGYYNDIKHLMTKSLT
;
A
#
# COMPACT_ATOMS: atom_id res chain seq x y z
N PHE A 1 -5.09 -12.39 -24.69
CA PHE A 1 -6.01 -11.27 -24.37
C PHE A 1 -5.23 -9.96 -24.35
N LYS A 2 -5.26 -9.21 -25.47
CA LYS A 2 -4.50 -7.95 -25.63
C LYS A 2 -5.23 -6.77 -24.97
N LEU A 3 -4.50 -6.01 -24.15
CA LEU A 3 -4.90 -4.82 -23.38
C LEU A 3 -5.21 -3.55 -24.23
N ASN A 4 -5.57 -3.69 -25.50
CA ASN A 4 -5.52 -2.55 -26.44
C ASN A 4 -6.71 -1.58 -26.44
N ASN A 5 -7.81 -1.84 -25.73
CA ASN A 5 -8.99 -0.94 -25.77
C ASN A 5 -9.16 0.00 -24.57
N LYS A 6 -8.40 -0.12 -23.47
CA LYS A 6 -8.55 0.77 -22.30
C LYS A 6 -8.07 2.21 -22.54
N LYS A 7 -7.14 2.42 -23.48
CA LYS A 7 -6.60 3.76 -23.76
C LYS A 7 -7.65 4.67 -24.40
N ASN A 8 -8.37 4.20 -25.42
CA ASN A 8 -9.35 5.02 -26.16
C ASN A 8 -10.48 5.58 -25.26
N ASP A 9 -10.89 4.83 -24.25
CA ASP A 9 -12.01 5.24 -23.39
C ASP A 9 -11.62 6.29 -22.34
N PHE A 10 -10.39 6.25 -21.81
CA PHE A 10 -9.86 7.30 -20.92
C PHE A 10 -9.64 8.62 -21.66
N TYR A 11 -9.22 8.55 -22.94
CA TYR A 11 -9.12 9.72 -23.81
C TYR A 11 -10.49 10.40 -24.03
N ASN A 12 -11.57 9.62 -24.16
CA ASN A 12 -12.92 10.16 -24.29
C ASN A 12 -13.35 10.94 -23.02
N LEU A 13 -13.00 10.43 -21.84
CA LEU A 13 -13.34 11.07 -20.58
C LEU A 13 -12.55 12.37 -20.36
N ILE A 14 -11.25 12.37 -20.70
CA ILE A 14 -10.42 13.58 -20.73
C ILE A 14 -11.00 14.64 -21.68
N ASN A 15 -11.43 14.22 -22.88
CA ASN A 15 -12.01 15.13 -23.85
C ASN A 15 -13.32 15.78 -23.34
N LEU A 16 -14.16 15.05 -22.60
CA LEU A 16 -15.39 15.61 -22.04
C LEU A 16 -15.13 16.55 -20.86
N VAL A 17 -14.17 16.24 -19.99
CA VAL A 17 -13.72 17.16 -18.94
C VAL A 17 -13.21 18.45 -19.58
N ASN A 18 -12.35 18.35 -20.60
CA ASN A 18 -11.80 19.51 -21.30
C ASN A 18 -12.87 20.34 -22.04
N LYS A 19 -13.96 19.70 -22.47
CA LYS A 19 -15.14 20.37 -23.08
C LYS A 19 -16.11 20.95 -22.04
N GLY A 20 -15.81 20.86 -20.74
CA GLY A 20 -16.69 21.33 -19.66
C GLY A 20 -18.01 20.55 -19.55
N CYS A 21 -18.08 19.35 -20.12
CA CYS A 21 -19.30 18.53 -20.11
C CYS A 21 -19.48 17.72 -18.81
N ILE A 22 -18.47 17.74 -17.93
CA ILE A 22 -18.44 16.99 -16.68
C ILE A 22 -18.28 17.99 -15.53
N ASP A 23 -19.21 17.95 -14.59
CA ASP A 23 -19.11 18.65 -13.31
C ASP A 23 -18.20 17.84 -12.37
N LEU A 24 -16.96 18.32 -12.22
CA LEU A 24 -15.94 17.65 -11.41
C LEU A 24 -16.30 17.58 -9.93
N ASP A 25 -17.03 18.56 -9.39
CA ASP A 25 -17.44 18.58 -7.99
C ASP A 25 -18.51 17.51 -7.73
N ASN A 26 -19.46 17.38 -8.66
CA ASN A 26 -20.46 16.32 -8.57
C ASN A 26 -19.83 14.92 -8.71
N GLU A 27 -18.89 14.74 -9.64
CA GLU A 27 -18.17 13.46 -9.80
C GLU A 27 -17.36 13.10 -8.56
N LEU A 28 -16.67 14.07 -7.96
CA LEU A 28 -15.92 13.85 -6.73
C LEU A 28 -16.85 13.47 -5.56
N ASN A 29 -18.01 14.12 -5.46
CA ASN A 29 -19.03 13.79 -4.47
C ASN A 29 -19.59 12.37 -4.68
N LEU A 30 -19.82 11.97 -5.92
CA LEU A 30 -20.28 10.63 -6.27
C LEU A 30 -19.24 9.56 -5.90
N CYS A 31 -17.96 9.78 -6.27
CA CYS A 31 -16.85 8.93 -5.85
C CYS A 31 -16.81 8.78 -4.33
N THR A 32 -16.96 9.90 -3.62
CA THR A 32 -16.95 9.93 -2.16
C THR A 32 -18.11 9.12 -1.57
N LYS A 33 -19.32 9.21 -2.15
CA LYS A 33 -20.47 8.42 -1.72
C LYS A 33 -20.24 6.91 -1.93
N PHE A 34 -19.73 6.50 -3.08
CA PHE A 34 -19.44 5.09 -3.35
C PHE A 34 -18.38 4.51 -2.40
N LEU A 35 -17.30 5.24 -2.15
CA LEU A 35 -16.26 4.83 -1.19
C LEU A 35 -16.73 4.89 0.27
N LYS A 36 -17.73 5.71 0.60
CA LYS A 36 -18.35 5.68 1.93
C LYS A 36 -19.20 4.43 2.15
N LEU A 37 -19.88 3.95 1.10
CA LEU A 37 -20.68 2.72 1.14
C LEU A 37 -19.80 1.48 1.23
N ASP A 38 -18.75 1.42 0.41
CA ASP A 38 -17.72 0.38 0.49
C ASP A 38 -16.35 1.01 0.23
N SER A 39 -15.56 1.10 1.29
CA SER A 39 -14.24 1.71 1.32
C SER A 39 -13.21 0.92 0.48
N ARG A 40 -13.49 -0.37 0.26
CA ARG A 40 -12.70 -1.31 -0.53
C ARG A 40 -13.22 -1.41 -1.96
N ASN A 41 -14.24 -0.61 -2.31
CA ASN A 41 -14.89 -0.70 -3.61
C ASN A 41 -13.88 -0.43 -4.74
N CYS A 42 -13.53 -1.51 -5.41
CA CYS A 42 -12.59 -1.55 -6.52
C CYS A 42 -13.29 -1.43 -7.88
N PHE A 43 -14.60 -1.13 -7.92
CA PHE A 43 -15.37 -1.01 -9.14
C PHE A 43 -16.39 0.13 -9.07
N VAL A 44 -16.15 1.18 -9.85
CA VAL A 44 -17.20 2.13 -10.21
C VAL A 44 -17.78 1.71 -11.54
N PHE A 45 -19.09 1.51 -11.57
CA PHE A 45 -19.86 1.49 -12.80
C PHE A 45 -19.91 2.92 -13.34
N VAL A 46 -18.84 3.35 -14.01
CA VAL A 46 -18.79 4.60 -14.79
C VAL A 46 -19.96 4.65 -15.81
N TYR A 47 -20.57 3.48 -16.08
CA TYR A 47 -21.85 3.30 -16.74
C TYR A 47 -23.00 4.15 -16.16
N PHE A 48 -23.25 4.18 -14.84
CA PHE A 48 -24.56 4.64 -14.34
C PHE A 48 -24.78 6.15 -14.51
N TYR A 49 -23.76 6.97 -14.23
CA TYR A 49 -23.89 8.43 -14.35
C TYR A 49 -23.67 8.93 -15.79
N PHE A 50 -22.67 8.37 -16.48
CA PHE A 50 -22.31 8.76 -17.84
C PHE A 50 -23.35 8.30 -18.88
N PHE A 51 -23.93 7.09 -18.74
CA PHE A 51 -25.08 6.70 -19.57
C PHE A 51 -26.36 7.43 -19.16
N ALA A 52 -26.67 7.63 -17.88
CA ALA A 52 -27.91 8.33 -17.52
C ALA A 52 -27.96 9.75 -18.09
N THR A 53 -26.84 10.47 -18.12
CA THR A 53 -26.76 11.82 -18.71
C THR A 53 -26.72 11.81 -20.24
N LEU A 54 -26.08 10.82 -20.89
CA LEU A 54 -26.08 10.68 -22.36
C LEU A 54 -27.41 10.14 -22.91
N ILE A 55 -28.06 9.19 -22.24
CA ILE A 55 -29.38 8.63 -22.60
C ILE A 55 -30.45 9.72 -22.54
N VAL A 56 -30.39 10.63 -21.56
CA VAL A 56 -31.37 11.72 -21.43
C VAL A 56 -31.15 12.82 -22.49
N LYS A 57 -29.95 12.95 -23.07
CA LYS A 57 -29.65 13.99 -24.07
C LYS A 57 -29.54 13.50 -25.52
N CYS A 58 -29.35 12.22 -25.77
CA CYS A 58 -29.15 11.70 -27.13
C CYS A 58 -29.88 10.35 -27.28
N ASN A 59 -30.88 10.33 -28.18
CA ASN A 59 -31.68 9.16 -28.57
C ASN A 59 -30.89 8.06 -29.33
N VAL A 60 -29.59 7.93 -29.10
CA VAL A 60 -28.71 7.03 -29.86
C VAL A 60 -28.24 5.90 -28.96
N TYR A 61 -29.02 4.83 -28.93
CA TYR A 61 -28.56 3.55 -28.42
C TYR A 61 -27.92 2.75 -29.56
N GLN A 62 -26.66 2.35 -29.40
CA GLN A 62 -26.26 0.95 -29.56
C GLN A 62 -24.80 0.72 -29.15
N LYS A 63 -24.62 -0.33 -28.32
CA LYS A 63 -23.35 -1.03 -28.03
C LYS A 63 -22.22 -0.20 -27.44
N ILE A 64 -22.36 0.22 -26.18
CA ILE A 64 -21.20 0.52 -25.34
C ILE A 64 -21.08 -0.56 -24.27
N LYS A 65 -19.95 -1.28 -24.29
CA LYS A 65 -19.60 -2.35 -23.36
C LYS A 65 -19.26 -1.73 -22.00
N CYS A 66 -19.80 -2.27 -20.90
CA CYS A 66 -19.52 -1.79 -19.55
C CYS A 66 -18.02 -1.83 -19.24
N ILE A 67 -17.42 -0.66 -18.98
CA ILE A 67 -16.02 -0.53 -18.58
C ILE A 67 -15.96 -0.64 -17.06
N LYS A 68 -15.20 -1.61 -16.56
CA LYS A 68 -14.84 -1.69 -15.13
C LYS A 68 -13.68 -0.73 -14.88
N VAL A 69 -13.93 0.40 -14.24
CA VAL A 69 -12.90 1.31 -13.74
C VAL A 69 -12.84 1.19 -12.22
N HIS A 70 -11.63 1.15 -11.67
CA HIS A 70 -11.48 1.10 -10.22
C HIS A 70 -11.92 2.42 -9.59
N CYS A 71 -12.73 2.40 -8.53
CA CYS A 71 -13.22 3.63 -7.89
C CYS A 71 -12.06 4.57 -7.52
N TRP A 72 -10.99 3.98 -6.98
CA TRP A 72 -9.79 4.72 -6.63
C TRP A 72 -9.00 5.25 -7.84
N ASP A 73 -8.97 4.55 -8.98
CA ASP A 73 -8.37 5.08 -10.21
C ASP A 73 -9.14 6.30 -10.71
N TYR A 74 -10.48 6.21 -10.68
CA TYR A 74 -11.35 7.30 -11.11
C TYR A 74 -11.24 8.49 -10.16
N ARG A 75 -11.26 8.27 -8.83
CA ARG A 75 -11.04 9.33 -7.85
C ARG A 75 -9.71 10.04 -8.08
N ARG A 76 -8.61 9.29 -8.26
CA ARG A 76 -7.28 9.87 -8.54
C ARG A 76 -7.31 10.77 -9.78
N PHE A 77 -7.97 10.32 -10.85
CA PHE A 77 -8.13 11.12 -12.05
C PHE A 77 -8.93 12.41 -11.81
N ILE A 78 -10.08 12.32 -11.11
CA ILE A 78 -10.92 13.49 -10.84
C ILE A 78 -10.22 14.48 -9.90
N VAL A 79 -9.57 14.00 -8.83
CA VAL A 79 -8.75 14.80 -7.91
C VAL A 79 -7.68 15.59 -8.67
N GLU A 80 -6.99 14.93 -9.60
CA GLU A 80 -5.97 15.56 -10.43
C GLU A 80 -6.58 16.65 -11.34
N LYS A 81 -7.71 16.37 -12.01
CA LYS A 81 -8.37 17.34 -12.89
C LYS A 81 -9.03 18.51 -12.15
N ALA A 82 -9.54 18.26 -10.96
CA ALA A 82 -10.14 19.28 -10.10
C ALA A 82 -9.10 20.08 -9.29
N ASN A 83 -7.80 19.80 -9.47
CA ASN A 83 -6.71 20.42 -8.72
C ASN A 83 -6.93 20.37 -7.20
N VAL A 84 -7.45 19.24 -6.69
CA VAL A 84 -7.67 19.06 -5.26
C VAL A 84 -6.32 18.96 -4.56
N PRO A 85 -6.07 19.75 -3.49
CA PRO A 85 -4.81 19.66 -2.76
C PRO A 85 -4.55 18.26 -2.22
N LEU A 86 -3.34 17.74 -2.42
CA LEU A 86 -2.95 16.38 -1.99
C LEU A 86 -3.11 16.18 -0.47
N THR A 87 -2.98 17.25 0.32
CA THR A 87 -3.18 17.21 1.78
C THR A 87 -4.64 16.90 2.15
N LYS A 88 -5.63 17.36 1.36
CA LYS A 88 -7.04 16.99 1.56
C LYS A 88 -7.26 15.50 1.31
N GLU A 89 -6.63 14.96 0.27
CA GLU A 89 -6.71 13.52 -0.02
C GLU A 89 -5.98 12.67 1.01
N LEU A 90 -4.86 13.17 1.56
CA LEU A 90 -4.18 12.49 2.66
C LEU A 90 -5.10 12.40 3.89
N ASN A 91 -5.78 13.50 4.25
CA ASN A 91 -6.78 13.49 5.32
C ASN A 91 -7.95 12.56 5.03
N TYR A 92 -8.40 12.48 3.77
CA TYR A 92 -9.44 11.54 3.35
C TYR A 92 -9.01 10.09 3.56
N THR A 93 -7.77 9.73 3.24
CA THR A 93 -7.24 8.38 3.55
C THR A 93 -7.20 8.12 5.06
N THR A 94 -6.84 9.12 5.89
CA THR A 94 -6.89 8.99 7.35
C THR A 94 -8.31 8.64 7.82
N GLN A 95 -9.33 9.37 7.35
CA GLN A 95 -10.73 9.12 7.73
C GLN A 95 -11.20 7.70 7.37
N LEU A 96 -10.80 7.21 6.20
CA LEU A 96 -11.15 5.85 5.76
C LEU A 96 -10.45 4.79 6.61
N LEU A 97 -9.17 4.97 6.91
CA LEU A 97 -8.38 4.02 7.69
C LEU A 97 -8.78 4.00 9.16
N THR A 98 -9.11 5.14 9.76
CA THR A 98 -9.65 5.19 11.13
C THR A 98 -10.99 4.49 11.28
N LYS A 99 -11.72 4.28 10.18
CA LYS A 99 -12.97 3.52 10.17
C LYS A 99 -12.74 2.03 9.92
N ASP A 100 -11.73 1.69 9.12
CA ASP A 100 -11.46 0.34 8.64
C ASP A 100 -9.97 0.21 8.27
N PHE A 101 -9.18 -0.35 9.18
CA PHE A 101 -7.75 -0.55 8.97
C PHE A 101 -7.44 -1.66 7.95
N SER A 102 -8.39 -2.56 7.69
CA SER A 102 -8.30 -3.57 6.63
C SER A 102 -8.45 -3.00 5.22
N ASN A 103 -8.63 -1.67 5.07
CA ASN A 103 -8.72 -1.04 3.75
C ASN A 103 -7.34 -0.87 3.07
N GLY A 104 -6.85 -1.95 2.46
CA GLY A 104 -5.60 -1.95 1.70
C GLY A 104 -5.55 -0.96 0.52
N SER A 105 -6.70 -0.60 -0.06
CA SER A 105 -6.74 0.43 -1.13
C SER A 105 -6.43 1.83 -0.59
N ALA A 106 -6.92 2.15 0.61
CA ALA A 106 -6.62 3.42 1.28
C ALA A 106 -5.15 3.49 1.70
N TRP A 107 -4.58 2.41 2.26
CA TRP A 107 -3.14 2.32 2.57
C TRP A 107 -2.27 2.53 1.33
N HIS A 108 -2.62 1.87 0.22
CA HIS A 108 -1.91 2.05 -1.03
C HIS A 108 -2.02 3.49 -1.56
N TYR A 109 -3.21 4.09 -1.54
CA TYR A 109 -3.34 5.47 -1.99
C TYR A 109 -2.55 6.44 -1.10
N ARG A 110 -2.57 6.22 0.21
CA ARG A 110 -1.80 6.98 1.19
C ARG A 110 -0.29 6.96 0.90
N SER A 111 0.29 5.80 0.59
CA SER A 111 1.72 5.72 0.24
C SER A 111 2.06 6.52 -1.02
N THR A 112 1.19 6.48 -2.04
CA THR A 112 1.38 7.30 -3.25
C THR A 112 1.26 8.80 -3.00
N LEU A 113 0.39 9.22 -2.07
CA LEU A 113 0.23 10.62 -1.70
C LEU A 113 1.44 11.14 -0.92
N LEU A 114 1.91 10.38 0.07
CA LEU A 114 3.10 10.74 0.85
C LEU A 114 4.34 10.86 -0.04
N ALA A 115 4.55 9.92 -0.96
CA ALA A 115 5.66 9.96 -1.90
C ALA A 115 5.63 11.22 -2.80
N LYS A 116 4.43 11.72 -3.15
CA LYS A 116 4.26 12.95 -3.93
C LYS A 116 4.39 14.22 -3.10
N ILE A 117 3.88 14.24 -1.87
CA ILE A 117 3.88 15.42 -1.00
C ILE A 117 5.30 15.74 -0.52
N TYR A 118 6.11 14.71 -0.24
CA TYR A 118 7.44 14.86 0.36
C TYR A 118 8.57 14.49 -0.59
N SER A 119 8.34 14.52 -1.91
CA SER A 119 9.35 14.17 -2.92
C SER A 119 10.63 15.00 -2.81
N ASP A 120 10.50 16.27 -2.38
CA ASP A 120 11.56 17.26 -2.45
C ASP A 120 12.24 17.53 -1.09
N ASP A 121 11.72 16.98 0.01
CA ASP A 121 12.23 17.24 1.37
C ASP A 121 12.42 15.93 2.16
N HIS A 122 13.66 15.43 2.13
CA HIS A 122 14.01 14.17 2.78
C HIS A 122 13.83 14.22 4.31
N SER A 123 14.14 15.35 4.94
CA SER A 123 14.05 15.48 6.40
C SER A 123 12.60 15.43 6.86
N LYS A 124 11.72 16.19 6.19
CA LYS A 124 10.28 16.11 6.45
C LYS A 124 9.70 14.74 6.12
N MET A 125 10.20 14.08 5.07
CA MET A 125 9.78 12.71 4.73
C MET A 125 10.10 11.74 5.88
N ILE A 126 11.33 11.77 6.43
CA ILE A 126 11.70 10.90 7.56
C ILE A 126 10.84 11.19 8.79
N SER A 127 10.65 12.47 9.17
CA SER A 127 9.77 12.84 10.28
C SER A 127 8.36 12.29 10.06
N LYS A 128 7.84 12.42 8.83
CA LYS A 128 6.51 11.94 8.51
C LYS A 128 6.44 10.42 8.55
N ILE A 129 7.46 9.70 8.08
CA ILE A 129 7.52 8.24 8.17
C ILE A 129 7.46 7.79 9.63
N VAL A 130 8.15 8.47 10.55
CA VAL A 130 8.09 8.13 11.98
C VAL A 130 6.67 8.28 12.53
N GLU A 131 5.94 9.34 12.16
CA GLU A 131 4.52 9.50 12.51
C GLU A 131 3.65 8.38 11.89
N GLU A 132 3.92 8.02 10.63
CA GLU A 132 3.17 6.99 9.92
C GLU A 132 3.42 5.59 10.47
N LEU A 133 4.61 5.31 11.01
CA LEU A 133 4.90 4.07 11.73
C LEU A 133 4.01 3.97 12.97
N GLU A 134 3.92 5.04 13.78
CA GLU A 134 3.01 5.05 14.94
C GLU A 134 1.54 4.88 14.51
N PHE A 135 1.14 5.50 13.41
CA PHE A 135 -0.20 5.33 12.87
C PHE A 135 -0.48 3.89 12.44
N ALA A 136 0.48 3.21 11.81
CA ALA A 136 0.37 1.79 11.46
C ALA A 136 0.30 0.89 12.71
N TRP A 137 1.00 1.23 13.80
CA TRP A 137 0.93 0.48 15.06
C TRP A 137 -0.47 0.48 15.68
N ASN A 138 -1.21 1.59 15.59
CA ASN A 138 -2.61 1.61 16.03
C ASN A 138 -3.47 0.55 15.32
N ALA A 139 -3.18 0.30 14.03
CA ALA A 139 -3.84 -0.75 13.27
C ALA A 139 -3.38 -2.16 13.69
N PHE A 140 -2.08 -2.36 13.98
CA PHE A 140 -1.57 -3.67 14.41
C PHE A 140 -2.12 -4.13 15.75
N TYR A 141 -2.33 -3.23 16.71
CA TYR A 141 -2.94 -3.58 17.98
C TYR A 141 -4.45 -3.92 17.87
N THR A 142 -5.08 -3.58 16.75
CA THR A 142 -6.50 -3.86 16.50
C THR A 142 -6.69 -5.08 15.60
N GLU A 143 -5.91 -5.17 14.52
CA GLU A 143 -6.03 -6.20 13.47
C GLU A 143 -4.64 -6.71 13.04
N PRO A 144 -3.91 -7.44 13.91
CA PRO A 144 -2.54 -7.89 13.62
C PRO A 144 -2.45 -8.90 12.46
N ASP A 145 -3.57 -9.53 12.09
CA ASP A 145 -3.66 -10.47 10.96
C ASP A 145 -3.92 -9.80 9.60
N ASP A 146 -4.29 -8.51 9.56
CA ASP A 146 -4.51 -7.82 8.28
C ASP A 146 -3.18 -7.54 7.57
N GLN A 147 -3.01 -8.17 6.41
CA GLN A 147 -1.77 -8.09 5.64
C GLN A 147 -1.48 -6.66 5.12
N SER A 148 -2.51 -5.86 4.86
CA SER A 148 -2.38 -4.59 4.14
C SER A 148 -1.56 -3.57 4.93
N THR A 149 -1.83 -3.45 6.23
CA THR A 149 -1.07 -2.55 7.12
C THR A 149 0.39 -3.01 7.22
N TRP A 150 0.68 -4.31 7.26
CA TRP A 150 2.07 -4.80 7.31
C TRP A 150 2.84 -4.57 6.00
N LEU A 151 2.15 -4.60 4.86
CA LEU A 151 2.74 -4.20 3.59
C LEU A 151 3.04 -2.70 3.55
N TYR A 152 2.16 -1.88 4.14
CA TYR A 152 2.39 -0.45 4.31
C TYR A 152 3.57 -0.15 5.25
N HIS A 153 3.65 -0.86 6.38
CA HIS A 153 4.80 -0.75 7.29
C HIS A 153 6.10 -1.16 6.63
N ARG A 154 6.12 -2.27 5.89
CA ARG A 154 7.28 -2.67 5.11
C ARG A 154 7.69 -1.63 4.07
N TRP A 155 6.71 -0.94 3.48
CA TRP A 155 6.95 0.20 2.61
C TRP A 155 7.63 1.37 3.36
N LEU A 156 7.14 1.72 4.55
CA LEU A 156 7.72 2.75 5.42
C LEU A 156 9.15 2.43 5.86
N LEU A 157 9.51 1.15 6.05
CA LEU A 157 10.87 0.74 6.38
C LEU A 157 11.89 1.00 5.25
N GLY A 158 11.44 1.29 4.03
CA GLY A 158 12.32 1.67 2.92
C GLY A 158 13.40 0.62 2.64
N LYS A 159 14.67 1.04 2.53
CA LYS A 159 15.81 0.14 2.28
C LYS A 159 15.88 -1.04 3.27
N ASP A 160 15.49 -0.80 4.52
CA ASP A 160 15.55 -1.80 5.59
C ASP A 160 14.39 -2.83 5.51
N GLY A 161 13.28 -2.49 4.82
CA GLY A 161 12.10 -3.36 4.66
C GLY A 161 12.13 -4.27 3.41
N PHE A 162 12.75 -3.81 2.32
CA PHE A 162 12.71 -4.52 1.01
C PHE A 162 13.82 -5.54 0.79
N THR A 163 14.88 -5.54 1.61
CA THR A 163 16.03 -6.45 1.49
C THR A 163 15.67 -7.94 1.60
N THR A 164 14.45 -8.26 2.04
CA THR A 164 13.93 -9.63 2.20
C THR A 164 13.33 -10.22 0.92
N MET A 165 12.90 -9.40 -0.06
CA MET A 165 12.30 -9.89 -1.32
C MET A 165 13.27 -9.90 -2.52
N ALA A 166 14.55 -10.16 -2.26
CA ALA A 166 15.67 -10.13 -3.22
C ALA A 166 15.62 -11.20 -4.35
N ARG A 167 14.42 -11.64 -4.76
CA ARG A 167 14.17 -12.47 -5.95
C ARG A 167 13.26 -11.79 -6.98
N LEU A 168 13.02 -10.48 -6.87
CA LEU A 168 12.59 -9.76 -8.05
C LEU A 168 13.73 -9.80 -9.08
N SER A 169 13.43 -10.10 -10.34
CA SER A 169 14.39 -9.93 -11.44
C SER A 169 14.94 -8.50 -11.41
N ASP A 170 16.12 -8.24 -11.97
CA ASP A 170 16.70 -6.88 -12.04
C ASP A 170 15.69 -5.85 -12.59
N THR A 171 14.83 -6.27 -13.52
CA THR A 171 13.75 -5.46 -14.07
C THR A 171 12.66 -5.14 -13.03
N SER A 172 12.22 -6.14 -12.27
CA SER A 172 11.21 -5.96 -11.22
C SER A 172 11.76 -5.23 -9.99
N GLN A 173 13.05 -5.39 -9.66
CA GLN A 173 13.74 -4.58 -8.66
C GLN A 173 13.80 -3.14 -9.08
N LYS A 174 14.24 -2.86 -10.32
CA LYS A 174 14.25 -1.51 -10.88
C LYS A 174 12.85 -0.90 -10.91
N TRP A 175 11.80 -1.67 -11.19
CA TRP A 175 10.41 -1.17 -11.18
C TRP A 175 9.89 -0.86 -9.76
N VAL A 176 10.12 -1.74 -8.79
CA VAL A 176 9.76 -1.49 -7.38
C VAL A 176 10.53 -0.28 -6.84
N GLN A 177 11.83 -0.20 -7.15
CA GLN A 177 12.70 0.92 -6.79
C GLN A 177 12.33 2.23 -7.51
N SER A 178 11.87 2.18 -8.76
CA SER A 178 11.62 3.37 -9.59
C SER A 178 10.23 3.97 -9.44
N GLN A 179 9.29 3.28 -8.79
CA GLN A 179 7.94 3.81 -8.63
C GLN A 179 7.56 4.18 -7.21
N ILE A 180 8.00 3.50 -6.15
CA ILE A 180 7.42 3.79 -4.83
C ILE A 180 8.39 3.65 -3.63
N THR A 181 9.62 3.13 -3.73
CA THR A 181 10.40 2.76 -2.51
C THR A 181 11.90 3.11 -2.51
N GLY A 182 12.34 4.03 -3.37
CA GLY A 182 13.74 4.37 -3.49
C GLY A 182 14.20 5.40 -2.46
N PHE A 183 15.15 5.01 -1.59
CA PHE A 183 16.28 5.81 -1.07
C PHE A 183 16.33 6.14 0.42
N HIS A 184 15.23 6.23 1.15
CA HIS A 184 15.33 6.55 2.58
C HIS A 184 15.84 5.37 3.40
N GLN A 185 16.69 5.69 4.37
CA GLN A 185 17.21 4.77 5.36
C GLN A 185 16.84 5.34 6.71
N LEU A 186 16.14 4.56 7.53
CA LEU A 186 15.67 5.04 8.82
C LEU A 186 16.85 5.18 9.80
N PRO A 187 16.77 6.06 10.81
CA PRO A 187 17.72 6.02 11.92
C PRO A 187 17.73 4.64 12.59
N LEU A 188 18.90 4.18 13.04
CA LEU A 188 19.01 2.87 13.69
C LEU A 188 18.12 2.76 14.94
N SER A 189 17.98 3.86 15.68
CA SER A 189 17.07 3.95 16.85
C SER A 189 15.62 3.68 16.49
N VAL A 190 15.15 4.12 15.32
CA VAL A 190 13.80 3.84 14.85
C VAL A 190 13.65 2.34 14.55
N LEU A 191 14.61 1.71 13.87
CA LEU A 191 14.56 0.27 13.61
C LEU A 191 14.57 -0.58 14.89
N ILE A 192 15.37 -0.18 15.89
CA ILE A 192 15.42 -0.85 17.19
C ILE A 192 14.04 -0.77 17.84
N ARG A 193 13.45 0.43 17.90
CA ARG A 193 12.10 0.64 18.45
C ARG A 193 11.04 -0.19 17.72
N GLU A 194 11.06 -0.22 16.39
CA GLU A 194 10.12 -1.04 15.61
C GLU A 194 10.29 -2.54 15.90
N TYR A 195 11.53 -3.00 16.08
CA TYR A 195 11.82 -4.39 16.43
C TYR A 195 11.30 -4.72 17.84
N GLU A 196 11.56 -3.87 18.82
CA GLU A 196 11.07 -4.01 20.20
C GLU A 196 9.54 -4.07 20.26
N LYS A 197 8.83 -3.13 19.63
CA LYS A 197 7.36 -3.16 19.53
C LYS A 197 6.85 -4.43 18.86
N THR A 198 7.57 -4.94 17.87
CA THR A 198 7.23 -6.24 17.23
C THR A 198 7.44 -7.41 18.18
N GLN A 199 8.46 -7.37 19.04
CA GLN A 199 8.65 -8.40 20.06
C GLN A 199 7.57 -8.34 21.15
N GLU A 200 7.15 -7.15 21.57
CA GLU A 200 6.03 -6.95 22.51
C GLU A 200 4.72 -7.51 21.93
N LEU A 201 4.40 -7.18 20.67
CA LEU A 201 3.22 -7.76 20.02
C LEU A 201 3.29 -9.29 19.95
N LEU A 202 4.47 -9.86 19.70
CA LEU A 202 4.66 -11.31 19.65
C LEU A 202 4.65 -11.99 21.03
N SER A 203 4.89 -11.25 22.12
CA SER A 203 4.67 -11.82 23.47
C SER A 203 3.19 -11.98 23.77
N ASP A 204 2.35 -11.07 23.29
CA ASP A 204 0.90 -11.10 23.49
C ASP A 204 0.19 -11.99 22.45
N GLU A 205 0.63 -11.92 21.19
CA GLU A 205 0.09 -12.65 20.04
C GLU A 205 1.18 -13.48 19.33
N PRO A 206 1.63 -14.61 19.91
CA PRO A 206 2.77 -15.38 19.40
C PRO A 206 2.60 -15.92 17.98
N ASN A 207 1.36 -16.05 17.52
CA ASN A 207 1.02 -16.61 16.21
C ASN A 207 0.71 -15.55 15.15
N ALA A 208 0.89 -14.26 15.45
CA ALA A 208 0.72 -13.17 14.49
C ALA A 208 1.73 -13.30 13.34
N ARG A 209 1.31 -13.92 12.23
CA ARG A 209 2.19 -14.34 11.12
C ARG A 209 2.96 -13.16 10.52
N TRP A 210 2.31 -12.02 10.37
CA TRP A 210 2.93 -10.86 9.77
C TRP A 210 3.90 -10.16 10.74
N ALA A 211 3.63 -10.18 12.05
CA ALA A 211 4.55 -9.73 13.07
C ALA A 211 5.81 -10.61 13.11
N LEU A 212 5.65 -11.94 13.05
CA LEU A 212 6.76 -12.90 12.94
C LEU A 212 7.64 -12.60 11.72
N LEU A 213 7.02 -12.45 10.54
CA LEU A 213 7.76 -12.13 9.32
C LEU A 213 8.47 -10.77 9.42
N THR A 214 7.82 -9.76 9.99
CA THR A 214 8.40 -8.42 10.18
C THR A 214 9.55 -8.43 11.19
N SER A 215 9.46 -9.23 12.27
CA SER A 215 10.55 -9.43 13.22
C SER A 215 11.80 -9.98 12.53
N ALA A 216 11.65 -10.99 11.66
CA ALA A 216 12.77 -11.52 10.90
C ALA A 216 13.40 -10.47 9.95
N VAL A 217 12.58 -9.64 9.31
CA VAL A 217 13.04 -8.54 8.43
C VAL A 217 13.85 -7.51 9.23
N LEU A 218 13.29 -7.03 10.34
CA LEU A 218 13.93 -6.03 11.21
C LEU A 218 15.22 -6.57 11.85
N MET A 219 15.21 -7.81 12.31
CA MET A 219 16.40 -8.47 12.88
C MET A 219 17.55 -8.51 11.87
N ARG A 220 17.27 -8.83 10.61
CA ARG A 220 18.29 -8.78 9.55
C ARG A 220 18.77 -7.35 9.28
N ALA A 221 17.86 -6.39 9.17
CA ALA A 221 18.23 -4.99 8.94
C ALA A 221 19.13 -4.44 10.06
N LEU A 222 18.79 -4.74 11.32
CA LEU A 222 19.57 -4.38 12.50
C LEU A 222 20.96 -5.02 12.48
N HIS A 223 21.04 -6.32 12.21
CA HIS A 223 22.31 -7.04 12.12
C HIS A 223 23.22 -6.48 11.02
N GLN A 224 22.67 -6.22 9.82
CA GLN A 224 23.41 -5.61 8.70
C GLN A 224 23.95 -4.21 9.03
N ARG A 225 23.37 -3.54 10.04
CA ARG A 225 23.78 -2.22 10.51
C ARG A 225 24.63 -2.27 11.78
N GLY A 226 25.11 -3.46 12.17
CA GLY A 226 26.01 -3.66 13.31
C GLY A 226 25.32 -3.70 14.68
N HIS A 227 23.98 -3.71 14.74
CA HIS A 227 23.26 -3.91 15.99
C HIS A 227 23.24 -5.39 16.37
N VAL A 228 23.75 -5.72 17.54
CA VAL A 228 23.91 -7.11 18.00
C VAL A 228 22.59 -7.62 18.56
N ILE A 229 22.04 -8.65 17.91
CA ILE A 229 20.90 -9.42 18.40
C ILE A 229 21.40 -10.80 18.80
N VAL A 230 21.21 -11.15 20.08
CA VAL A 230 21.61 -12.43 20.63
C VAL A 230 20.93 -13.57 19.86
N GLN A 231 21.74 -14.51 19.36
CA GLN A 231 21.29 -15.69 18.64
C GLN A 231 20.40 -15.38 17.43
N ALA A 232 20.65 -14.27 16.72
CA ALA A 232 19.82 -13.80 15.60
C ALA A 232 19.52 -14.89 14.55
N SER A 233 20.53 -15.64 14.09
CA SER A 233 20.34 -16.70 13.09
C SER A 233 19.45 -17.85 13.60
N HIS A 234 19.60 -18.25 14.87
CA HIS A 234 18.76 -19.28 15.49
C HIS A 234 17.32 -18.79 15.66
N ARG A 235 17.12 -17.56 16.18
CA ARG A 235 15.79 -16.94 16.32
C ARG A 235 15.09 -16.82 14.97
N CYS A 236 15.81 -16.43 13.93
CA CYS A 236 15.29 -16.35 12.56
C CYS A 236 14.83 -17.73 12.06
N THR A 237 15.62 -18.78 12.33
CA THR A 237 15.27 -20.17 11.99
C THR A 237 13.93 -20.57 12.64
N LEU A 238 13.78 -20.33 13.95
CA LEU A 238 12.56 -20.64 14.70
C LEU A 238 11.33 -19.89 14.16
N ILE A 239 11.48 -18.60 13.86
CA ILE A 239 10.40 -17.78 13.28
C ILE A 239 9.91 -18.40 11.96
N PHE A 240 10.81 -18.77 11.05
CA PHE A 240 10.40 -19.34 9.77
C PHE A 240 9.80 -20.75 9.91
N ASP A 241 10.28 -21.56 10.84
CA ASP A 241 9.67 -22.86 11.14
C ASP A 241 8.23 -22.69 11.65
N GLN A 242 8.01 -21.72 12.53
CA GLN A 242 6.68 -21.38 13.00
C GLN A 242 5.78 -20.85 11.86
N LEU A 243 6.29 -19.97 11.00
CA LEU A 243 5.55 -19.47 9.83
C LEU A 243 5.12 -20.58 8.87
N ILE A 244 5.97 -21.59 8.64
CA ILE A 244 5.64 -22.74 7.80
C ILE A 244 4.47 -23.54 8.38
N GLN A 245 4.40 -23.66 9.71
CA GLN A 245 3.28 -24.33 10.39
C GLN A 245 2.00 -23.48 10.35
N LEU A 246 2.11 -22.18 10.56
CA LEU A 246 0.97 -21.25 10.63
C LEU A 246 0.36 -20.89 9.27
N ASP A 247 1.15 -20.95 8.19
CA ASP A 247 0.69 -20.70 6.82
C ASP A 247 1.33 -21.70 5.82
N PRO A 248 0.78 -22.94 5.79
CA PRO A 248 1.30 -24.01 4.93
C PRO A 248 1.20 -23.70 3.43
N MET A 249 0.29 -22.81 3.03
CA MET A 249 0.11 -22.42 1.63
C MET A 249 1.32 -21.63 1.11
N ARG A 250 2.02 -20.89 1.99
CA ARG A 250 3.24 -20.13 1.67
C ARG A 250 4.52 -20.86 2.06
N LYS A 251 4.48 -22.16 2.40
CA LYS A 251 5.67 -22.94 2.82
C LYS A 251 6.87 -22.83 1.86
N GLY A 252 6.62 -22.82 0.55
CA GLY A 252 7.68 -22.72 -0.46
C GLY A 252 8.40 -21.37 -0.36
N TYR A 253 7.64 -20.29 -0.23
CA TYR A 253 8.16 -18.95 -0.01
C TYR A 253 8.96 -18.86 1.30
N TYR A 254 8.45 -19.40 2.40
CA TYR A 254 9.17 -19.35 3.68
C TYR A 254 10.47 -20.15 3.67
N ASN A 255 10.49 -21.34 3.05
CA ASN A 255 11.72 -22.13 2.92
C ASN A 255 12.78 -21.40 2.08
N ASP A 256 12.37 -20.79 0.95
CA ASP A 256 13.27 -20.00 0.10
C ASP A 256 13.89 -18.82 0.87
N ILE A 257 13.07 -18.10 1.63
CA ILE A 257 13.51 -16.91 2.38
C ILE A 257 14.35 -17.33 3.60
N LYS A 258 13.97 -18.39 4.31
CA LYS A 258 14.65 -18.87 5.53
C LYS A 258 16.14 -19.07 5.29
N HIS A 259 16.51 -19.80 4.24
CA HIS A 259 17.92 -20.05 3.91
C HIS A 259 18.71 -18.76 3.64
N LEU A 260 18.10 -17.78 2.96
CA LEU A 260 18.74 -16.50 2.66
C LEU A 260 18.93 -15.66 3.93
N MET A 261 17.92 -15.63 4.79
CA MET A 261 17.93 -14.80 6.01
C MET A 261 18.90 -15.36 7.05
N THR A 262 18.90 -16.67 7.29
CA THR A 262 19.78 -17.29 8.31
C THR A 262 21.25 -17.15 7.95
N LYS A 263 21.62 -17.33 6.67
CA LYS A 263 22.99 -17.12 6.18
C LYS A 263 23.45 -15.67 6.30
N SER A 264 22.53 -14.70 6.21
CA SER A 264 22.87 -13.28 6.37
C SER A 264 23.03 -12.82 7.82
N LEU A 265 22.74 -13.70 8.78
CA LEU A 265 22.73 -13.45 10.22
C LEU A 265 23.83 -14.23 10.97
N THR A 266 24.67 -14.96 10.24
CA THR A 266 25.87 -15.67 10.74
C THR A 266 27.10 -14.86 10.39
#